data_AF-A0A8C5RP35-F1
#
_entry.id   AF-A0A8C5RP35-F1
#
_cell.length_a   1.000
_cell.length_b   1.000
_cell.length_c   1.000
_cell.angle_alpha   90.00
_cell.angle_beta   90.00
_cell.angle_gamma   90.00
#
_symmetry.space_group_name_H-M   'P 1'
#
loop_
_entity.id
_entity.type
_entity.pdbx_description
1 polymer ?
#
loop_
_entity_poly.entity_id
_entity_poly.type
_entity_poly.pdbx_seq_one_letter_code
_entity_poly.pdbx_strand_id
1 'polypeptide(L)'
;MDPVADLLDRWGIFTARLFRESCVFHRGNYVKDLSRLGRELSKVVIVDNSPASYIFHPENAVPVQSWFDDMTDTELLDLIPFFEGLSREEEVYTMIHKLCNR
;
A
#
# COMPACT_ATOMS: atom_id res chain seq x y z
N MET A 1 1.36 14.71 -16.03
CA MET A 1 0.14 13.91 -16.15
C MET A 1 0.55 12.46 -16.14
N ASP A 2 -0.17 11.63 -15.40
CA ASP A 2 0.04 10.18 -15.38
C ASP A 2 -1.21 9.56 -16.04
N PRO A 3 -1.12 9.18 -17.32
CA PRO A 3 -2.27 8.71 -18.08
C PRO A 3 -2.96 7.49 -17.46
N VAL A 4 -2.21 6.65 -16.73
CA VAL A 4 -2.77 5.45 -16.10
C VAL A 4 -3.53 5.85 -14.84
N ALA A 5 -2.93 6.67 -13.97
CA ALA A 5 -3.61 7.17 -12.78
C ALA A 5 -4.87 7.98 -13.15
N ASP A 6 -4.83 8.76 -14.24
CA ASP A 6 -5.98 9.52 -14.74
C ASP A 6 -7.12 8.62 -15.25
N LEU A 7 -6.79 7.48 -15.88
CA LEU A 7 -7.78 6.51 -16.33
C LEU A 7 -8.45 5.77 -15.16
N LEU A 8 -7.67 5.46 -14.12
CA LEU A 8 -8.13 4.73 -12.94
C LEU A 8 -8.98 5.63 -12.02
N ASP A 9 -8.53 6.86 -11.77
CA ASP A 9 -9.12 7.76 -10.78
C ASP A 9 -10.29 8.59 -11.32
N ARG A 10 -11.34 7.91 -11.77
CA ARG A 10 -12.52 8.57 -12.37
C ARG A 10 -13.32 9.44 -11.39
N TRP A 11 -13.09 9.28 -10.09
CA TRP A 11 -13.85 9.96 -9.04
C TRP A 11 -13.00 10.94 -8.20
N GLY A 12 -11.71 11.12 -8.53
CA GLY A 12 -10.83 12.03 -7.79
C GLY A 12 -10.54 11.56 -6.36
N ILE A 13 -10.45 10.25 -6.15
CA ILE A 13 -10.17 9.60 -4.87
C ILE A 13 -8.71 9.79 -4.45
N PHE A 14 -7.76 9.89 -5.40
CA PHE A 14 -6.36 10.09 -5.06
C PHE A 14 -6.12 11.52 -4.55
N THR A 15 -5.81 11.64 -3.26
CA THR A 15 -5.50 12.93 -2.62
C THR A 15 -4.12 13.48 -2.99
N ALA A 16 -3.19 12.61 -3.38
CA ALA A 16 -1.85 12.94 -3.83
C ALA A 16 -1.32 11.86 -4.78
N ARG A 17 -0.34 12.22 -5.61
CA ARG A 17 0.35 11.29 -6.51
C ARG A 17 1.85 11.41 -6.28
N LEU A 18 2.47 10.31 -5.89
CA LEU A 18 3.91 10.21 -5.64
C LEU A 18 4.53 9.27 -6.67
N PHE A 19 5.72 9.62 -7.13
CA PHE A 19 6.39 8.94 -8.24
C PHE A 19 7.77 8.45 -7.81
N ARG A 20 8.54 7.93 -8.77
CA ARG A 20 9.87 7.34 -8.50
C ARG A 20 10.83 8.33 -7.84
N GLU A 21 10.69 9.62 -8.14
CA GLU A 21 11.48 10.71 -7.58
C GLU A 21 11.21 10.92 -6.09
N SER A 22 10.05 10.48 -5.58
CA SER A 22 9.70 10.50 -4.17
C SER A 22 10.32 9.33 -3.38
N CYS A 23 10.81 8.29 -4.07
CA CYS A 23 11.38 7.11 -3.43
C CYS A 23 12.83 7.33 -2.96
N VAL A 24 13.24 6.59 -1.93
CA VAL A 24 14.63 6.50 -1.48
C VAL A 24 15.34 5.39 -2.24
N PHE A 25 16.44 5.70 -2.92
CA PHE A 25 17.28 4.66 -3.53
C PHE A 25 18.15 3.99 -2.46
N HIS A 26 17.82 2.76 -2.09
CA HIS A 26 18.49 2.00 -1.03
C HIS A 26 18.87 0.60 -1.53
N ARG A 27 20.18 0.29 -1.48
CA ARG A 27 20.74 -1.03 -1.86
C ARG A 27 20.21 -1.56 -3.20
N GLY A 28 20.16 -0.70 -4.21
CA GLY A 28 19.71 -1.05 -5.57
C GLY A 28 18.19 -1.05 -5.76
N ASN A 29 17.40 -0.74 -4.73
CA ASN A 29 15.93 -0.73 -4.79
C ASN A 29 15.39 0.69 -4.56
N TYR A 30 14.22 0.97 -5.15
CA TYR A 30 13.45 2.16 -4.82
C TYR A 30 12.51 1.85 -3.65
N VAL A 31 12.81 2.41 -2.48
CA VAL A 31 12.04 2.21 -1.25
C VAL A 31 11.10 3.38 -1.02
N LYS A 32 9.83 3.07 -0.75
CA LYS A 32 8.78 4.00 -0.37
C LYS A 32 8.84 4.23 1.15
N ASP A 33 9.72 5.13 1.56
CA ASP A 33 9.90 5.47 2.98
C ASP A 33 8.69 6.25 3.53
N LEU A 34 7.80 5.53 4.23
CA LEU A 34 6.54 6.06 4.76
C LEU A 34 6.74 7.19 5.79
N SER A 35 7.90 7.25 6.46
CA SER A 35 8.23 8.32 7.41
C SER A 35 8.27 9.71 6.74
N ARG A 36 8.44 9.76 5.42
CA ARG A 36 8.47 11.00 4.63
C ARG A 36 7.10 11.55 4.27
N LEU A 37 6.02 10.83 4.59
CA LEU A 37 4.66 11.25 4.25
C LEU A 37 4.12 12.36 5.16
N GLY A 38 4.78 12.66 6.28
CA GLY A 38 4.27 13.63 7.27
C GLY A 38 2.98 13.17 7.94
N ARG A 39 2.80 11.85 8.08
CA ARG A 39 1.66 11.19 8.72
C ARG A 39 2.17 10.33 9.87
N GLU A 40 1.34 10.16 10.90
CA GLU A 40 1.62 9.20 11.98
C GLU A 40 1.64 7.79 11.43
N LEU A 41 2.75 7.06 11.58
CA LEU A 41 2.89 5.71 11.00
C LEU A 41 1.86 4.73 11.54
N SER A 42 1.37 4.91 12.77
CA SER A 42 0.29 4.10 13.34
C SER A 42 -1.04 4.22 12.59
N LYS A 43 -1.17 5.19 11.68
CA LYS A 43 -2.35 5.47 10.85
C LYS A 43 -2.09 5.26 9.35
N VAL A 44 -0.93 4.73 8.96
CA VAL A 44 -0.52 4.58 7.56
C VAL A 44 -0.43 3.12 7.17
N VAL A 45 -0.94 2.77 6.00
CA VAL A 45 -0.77 1.45 5.40
C VAL A 45 -0.18 1.60 4.01
N ILE A 46 0.66 0.66 3.61
CA ILE A 46 1.11 0.50 2.23
C ILE A 46 0.60 -0.82 1.66
N VAL A 47 0.00 -0.77 0.47
CA VAL A 47 -0.36 -1.96 -0.33
C VAL A 47 0.61 -2.02 -1.50
N ASP A 48 1.41 -3.07 -1.56
CA ASP A 48 2.44 -3.23 -2.59
C ASP A 48 2.79 -4.70 -2.77
N ASN A 49 3.05 -5.08 -4.02
CA ASN A 49 3.42 -6.44 -4.40
C ASN A 49 4.92 -6.74 -4.25
N SER A 50 5.75 -5.74 -3.93
CA SER A 50 7.20 -5.91 -3.77
C SER A 50 7.65 -5.62 -2.33
N PRO A 51 8.13 -6.63 -1.58
CA PRO A 51 8.69 -6.44 -0.25
C PRO A 51 9.85 -5.44 -0.16
N ALA A 52 10.61 -5.29 -1.26
CA ALA A 52 11.68 -4.30 -1.32
C ALA A 52 11.15 -2.85 -1.26
N SER A 53 9.93 -2.59 -1.74
CA SER A 53 9.32 -1.26 -1.74
C SER A 53 9.04 -0.73 -0.34
N TYR A 54 8.78 -1.59 0.64
CA TYR A 54 8.41 -1.20 2.02
C TYR A 54 9.37 -1.74 3.07
N ILE A 55 10.62 -2.06 2.69
CA ILE A 55 11.60 -2.68 3.58
C ILE A 55 11.89 -1.88 4.87
N PHE A 56 11.61 -0.58 4.90
CA PHE A 56 11.76 0.25 6.11
C PHE A 56 10.55 0.21 7.05
N HIS A 57 9.38 -0.24 6.59
CA HIS A 57 8.13 -0.23 7.33
C HIS A 57 7.32 -1.51 7.07
N PRO A 58 7.89 -2.72 7.23
CA PRO A 58 7.19 -3.98 6.95
C PRO A 58 5.92 -4.18 7.80
N GLU A 59 5.87 -3.62 9.00
CA GLU A 59 4.72 -3.65 9.91
C GLU A 59 3.53 -2.80 9.43
N ASN A 60 3.75 -1.91 8.46
CA ASN A 60 2.72 -1.10 7.81
C ASN A 60 2.24 -1.71 6.49
N ALA A 61 2.79 -2.85 6.07
CA ALA A 61 2.55 -3.41 4.75
C ALA A 61 1.41 -4.43 4.74
N VAL A 62 0.47 -4.24 3.81
CA VAL A 62 -0.45 -5.27 3.35
C VAL A 62 0.12 -5.81 2.05
N PRO A 63 0.85 -6.94 2.07
CA PRO A 63 1.41 -7.54 0.87
C PRO A 63 0.28 -8.05 -0.02
N VAL A 64 0.43 -7.83 -1.32
CA VAL A 64 -0.49 -8.36 -2.35
C VAL A 64 0.30 -9.14 -3.40
N GLN A 65 -0.36 -10.02 -4.12
CA GLN A 65 0.23 -10.75 -5.22
C GLN A 65 0.43 -9.84 -6.43
N SER A 66 1.38 -10.24 -7.27
CA SER A 66 1.53 -9.58 -8.57
C SER A 66 0.45 -10.09 -9.50
N TRP A 67 -0.40 -9.19 -9.99
CA TRP A 67 -1.44 -9.53 -10.95
C TRP A 67 -0.88 -9.61 -12.37
N PHE A 68 -1.21 -10.70 -13.08
CA PHE A 68 -0.84 -10.92 -14.48
C PHE A 68 -2.01 -11.51 -15.27
N ASP A 69 -2.84 -10.67 -15.88
CA ASP A 69 -3.91 -11.03 -16.83
C ASP A 69 -4.97 -12.03 -16.31
N ASP A 70 -5.01 -12.31 -15.01
CA ASP A 70 -6.01 -13.19 -14.40
C ASP A 70 -7.31 -12.43 -14.16
N MET A 71 -8.28 -12.66 -15.03
CA MET A 71 -9.61 -12.06 -14.92
C MET A 71 -10.47 -12.65 -13.80
N THR A 72 -10.01 -13.73 -13.16
CA THR A 72 -10.65 -14.34 -11.99
C THR A 72 -10.05 -13.87 -10.67
N ASP A 73 -9.01 -13.03 -10.70
CA ASP A 73 -8.41 -12.44 -9.51
C ASP A 73 -9.45 -11.62 -8.72
N THR A 74 -9.50 -11.89 -7.41
CA THR A 74 -10.37 -11.19 -6.46
C THR A 74 -9.59 -10.53 -5.33
N GLU A 75 -8.26 -10.49 -5.38
CA GLU A 75 -7.43 -10.15 -4.20
C GLU A 75 -7.79 -8.77 -3.63
N LEU A 76 -7.94 -7.77 -4.50
CA LEU A 76 -8.33 -6.41 -4.07
C LEU A 76 -9.76 -6.35 -3.51
N LEU A 77 -10.68 -7.18 -4.02
CA LEU A 77 -12.04 -7.28 -3.49
C LEU A 77 -12.04 -7.94 -2.10
N ASP A 78 -11.24 -8.98 -1.94
CA ASP A 78 -11.10 -9.74 -0.70
C ASP A 78 -10.46 -8.91 0.42
N LEU A 79 -9.70 -7.86 0.08
CA LEU A 79 -9.14 -6.91 1.02
C LEU A 79 -10.13 -5.86 1.54
N ILE A 80 -11.29 -5.66 0.89
CA ILE A 80 -12.27 -4.64 1.31
C ILE A 80 -12.72 -4.84 2.77
N PRO A 81 -13.20 -6.03 3.20
CA PRO A 81 -13.64 -6.22 4.57
C PRO A 81 -12.51 -6.02 5.60
N PHE A 82 -11.27 -6.33 5.20
CA PHE A 82 -10.10 -6.08 6.04
C PHE A 82 -9.88 -4.58 6.24
N PHE A 83 -9.89 -3.77 5.17
CA PHE A 83 -9.73 -2.32 5.28
C PHE A 83 -10.90 -1.63 5.97
N GLU A 84 -12.13 -2.12 5.80
CA GLU A 84 -13.29 -1.65 6.56
C GLU A 84 -13.13 -1.89 8.06
N GLY A 85 -12.62 -3.06 8.46
CA GLY A 85 -12.26 -3.35 9.85
C GLY A 85 -11.14 -2.44 10.35
N LEU A 86 -10.05 -2.34 9.58
CA LEU A 86 -8.88 -1.54 9.92
C LEU A 86 -9.21 -0.06 10.14
N SER A 87 -10.15 0.48 9.37
CA SER A 87 -10.60 1.87 9.48
C SER A 87 -11.20 2.24 10.85
N ARG A 88 -11.57 1.23 11.66
CA ARG A 88 -12.17 1.39 12.99
C ARG A 88 -11.16 1.24 14.12
N GLU A 89 -9.93 0.83 13.81
CA GLU A 89 -8.88 0.64 14.80
C GLU A 89 -8.14 1.95 15.10
N GLU A 90 -7.58 2.04 16.31
CA GLU A 90 -6.73 3.16 16.68
C GLU A 90 -5.34 3.05 16.03
N GLU A 91 -4.82 1.85 15.82
CA GLU A 91 -3.52 1.65 15.17
C GLU A 91 -3.56 0.50 14.18
N VAL A 92 -2.79 0.62 13.09
CA VAL A 92 -2.82 -0.35 11.99
C VAL A 92 -2.11 -1.68 12.32
N TYR A 93 -1.12 -1.65 13.23
CA TYR A 93 -0.14 -2.73 13.41
C TYR A 93 -0.76 -4.06 13.81
N THR A 94 -1.71 -4.06 14.75
CA THR A 94 -2.30 -5.28 15.30
C THR A 94 -3.07 -6.07 14.25
N MET A 95 -3.83 -5.37 13.40
CA MET A 95 -4.62 -6.02 12.34
C MET A 95 -3.74 -6.48 11.18
N ILE A 96 -2.73 -5.69 10.78
CA ILE A 96 -1.78 -6.11 9.76
C ILE A 96 -1.02 -7.36 10.19
N HIS A 97 -0.54 -7.40 11.44
CA HIS A 97 0.11 -8.59 11.99
C HIS A 97 -0.79 -9.83 11.96
N LYS A 98 -2.10 -9.68 12.22
CA LYS A 98 -3.06 -10.79 12.11
C LYS A 98 -3.28 -11.26 10.67
N LEU A 99 -3.17 -10.36 9.69
CA LEU A 99 -3.29 -10.70 8.27
C LEU A 99 -2.08 -11.53 7.81
N CYS A 100 -0.86 -11.11 8.17
CA CYS A 100 0.38 -11.76 7.73
C CYS A 100 0.70 -13.09 8.44
N ASN A 101 0.00 -13.42 9.53
CA ASN A 101 0.16 -14.70 10.25
C ASN A 101 -0.93 -15.74 9.90
N ARG A 102 -1.70 -15.50 8.84
CA ARG A 102 -2.57 -16.52 8.23
C ARG A 102 -1.78 -17.30 7.18
#